data_AF-A0A7C6GCV5-F1
#
_entry.id   AF-A0A7C6GCV5-F1
#
_cell.length_a   1.000
_cell.length_b   1.000
_cell.length_c   1.000
_cell.angle_alpha   90.00
_cell.angle_beta   90.00
_cell.angle_gamma   90.00
#
_symmetry.space_group_name_H-M   'P 1'
#
loop_
_entity.id
_entity.type
_entity.pdbx_description
1 polymer ?
#
loop_
_entity_poly.entity_id
_entity_poly.type
_entity_poly.pdbx_seq_one_letter_code
_entity_poly.pdbx_strand_id
1 'polypeptide(L)'
;MSKLMRGLVIFSVLLAAVSAVSAQDLGGVVEEAHALLATKQVDRIEQAIELLETSLDHSPEDAELLWSLAKAYLYLGDRSDDNRLALFETGKAYADRAVEAAPANPHCYYWQGALIGRIGQTKGILNSLFMVKPLQQAMEKVLEIDDKYADAYYVLSSLYDQAPGWPLSIGNRNKALEMIEIALKLDPDNPDYQVQLAKVLVSHKRSDEALDVLMQAFASPEMEIDEILRRDAEELLAELKK
;
A
#
# COMPACT_ATOMS: atom_id res chain seq x y z
N MET A 1 -34.61 -62.08 41.21
CA MET A 1 -35.48 -60.88 41.29
C MET A 1 -34.88 -59.89 42.28
N SER A 2 -34.21 -58.84 41.77
CA SER A 2 -34.08 -57.48 42.37
C SER A 2 -32.96 -56.74 41.61
N LYS A 3 -33.30 -56.03 40.52
CA LYS A 3 -33.27 -54.56 40.40
C LYS A 3 -31.85 -53.99 40.60
N LEU A 4 -31.09 -53.73 39.53
CA LEU A 4 -31.06 -52.47 38.76
C LEU A 4 -30.90 -51.22 39.64
N MET A 5 -29.75 -50.54 39.51
CA MET A 5 -29.57 -49.24 38.85
C MET A 5 -28.59 -48.30 39.60
N ARG A 6 -27.84 -47.51 38.79
CA ARG A 6 -27.15 -46.23 39.07
C ARG A 6 -25.70 -46.33 39.56
N GLY A 7 -24.71 -45.68 38.95
CA GLY A 7 -24.72 -44.72 37.85
C GLY A 7 -23.33 -44.58 37.24
N LEU A 8 -23.28 -44.49 35.92
CA LEU A 8 -22.08 -44.18 35.15
C LEU A 8 -22.01 -42.66 35.04
N VAL A 9 -21.09 -42.03 35.77
CA VAL A 9 -20.76 -40.61 35.57
C VAL A 9 -19.81 -40.56 34.37
N ILE A 10 -20.36 -40.21 33.21
CA ILE A 10 -19.58 -39.91 32.01
C ILE A 10 -19.04 -38.49 32.19
N PHE A 11 -17.73 -38.38 32.39
CA PHE A 11 -17.01 -37.10 32.41
C PHE A 11 -16.77 -36.68 30.95
N SER A 12 -17.70 -35.93 30.38
CA SER A 12 -17.56 -35.34 29.04
C SER A 12 -16.68 -34.11 29.11
N VAL A 13 -15.38 -34.29 28.91
CA VAL A 13 -14.46 -33.19 28.55
C VAL A 13 -14.70 -32.86 27.09
N LEU A 14 -15.47 -31.81 26.81
CA LEU A 14 -15.43 -31.16 25.52
C LEU A 14 -14.09 -30.42 25.43
N LEU A 15 -13.11 -31.06 24.80
CA LEU A 15 -11.88 -30.40 24.38
C LEU A 15 -12.23 -29.62 23.11
N ALA A 16 -12.45 -28.31 23.24
CA ALA A 16 -12.46 -27.43 22.08
C ALA A 16 -11.06 -27.46 21.47
N ALA A 17 -10.91 -28.14 20.34
CA ALA A 17 -9.71 -28.09 19.53
C ALA A 17 -9.62 -26.68 18.92
N VAL A 18 -8.96 -25.77 19.62
CA VAL A 18 -8.41 -24.57 18.99
C VAL A 18 -7.24 -25.07 18.16
N SER A 19 -7.47 -25.24 16.86
CA SER A 19 -6.39 -25.54 15.93
C SER A 19 -5.41 -24.38 15.99
N ALA A 20 -4.23 -24.62 16.56
CA ALA A 20 -3.12 -23.70 16.43
C ALA A 20 -2.72 -23.69 14.95
N VAL A 21 -3.15 -22.66 14.23
CA VAL A 21 -2.65 -22.36 12.88
C VAL A 21 -1.14 -22.30 12.98
N SER A 22 -0.45 -23.18 12.26
CA SER A 22 1.01 -23.25 12.32
C SER A 22 1.63 -22.09 11.54
N ALA A 23 2.83 -21.63 11.90
CA ALA A 23 3.51 -20.55 11.16
C ALA A 23 3.73 -20.87 9.65
N GLN A 24 3.71 -22.16 9.29
CA GLN A 24 3.79 -22.62 7.90
C GLN A 24 2.47 -22.43 7.12
N ASP A 25 1.35 -22.30 7.83
CA ASP A 25 0.01 -22.05 7.31
C ASP A 25 -0.19 -20.53 7.06
N LEU A 26 0.35 -19.68 7.94
CA LEU A 26 0.28 -18.22 7.82
C LEU A 26 1.02 -17.66 6.59
N GLY A 27 2.20 -18.22 6.27
CA GLY A 27 2.94 -17.80 5.07
C GLY A 27 2.17 -18.07 3.77
N GLY A 28 1.42 -19.18 3.71
CA GLY A 28 0.57 -19.49 2.57
C GLY A 28 -0.62 -18.54 2.43
N VAL A 29 -1.21 -18.11 3.55
CA VAL A 29 -2.31 -17.15 3.58
C VAL A 29 -1.89 -15.79 3.03
N VAL A 30 -0.73 -15.27 3.46
CA VAL A 30 -0.22 -13.97 2.97
C VAL A 30 0.09 -14.04 1.48
N GLU A 31 0.73 -15.12 1.02
CA GLU A 31 1.06 -15.31 -0.40
C GLU A 31 -0.21 -15.36 -1.27
N GLU A 32 -1.24 -16.10 -0.83
CA GLU A 32 -2.54 -16.15 -1.51
C GLU A 32 -3.22 -14.77 -1.54
N ALA A 33 -3.23 -14.06 -0.42
CA ALA A 33 -3.77 -12.71 -0.35
C ALA A 33 -3.03 -11.76 -1.30
N HIS A 34 -1.70 -11.83 -1.39
CA HIS A 34 -0.93 -11.00 -2.31
C HIS A 34 -1.19 -11.34 -3.78
N ALA A 35 -1.38 -12.62 -4.10
CA ALA A 35 -1.78 -13.04 -5.45
C ALA A 35 -3.16 -12.48 -5.84
N LEU A 36 -4.11 -12.47 -4.91
CA LEU A 36 -5.42 -11.84 -5.10
C LEU A 36 -5.27 -10.31 -5.30
N LEU A 37 -4.48 -9.64 -4.46
CA LEU A 37 -4.22 -8.20 -4.56
C LEU A 37 -3.52 -7.82 -5.88
N ALA A 38 -2.65 -8.68 -6.41
CA ALA A 38 -1.93 -8.45 -7.67
C ALA A 38 -2.89 -8.37 -8.87
N THR A 39 -4.08 -8.96 -8.79
CA THR A 39 -5.09 -8.86 -9.87
C THR A 39 -5.69 -7.46 -10.00
N LYS A 40 -5.57 -6.62 -8.96
CA LYS A 40 -6.15 -5.27 -8.89
C LYS A 40 -7.67 -5.23 -9.06
N GLN A 41 -8.37 -6.36 -9.01
CA GLN A 41 -9.83 -6.45 -9.11
C GLN A 41 -10.48 -6.29 -7.73
N VAL A 42 -11.57 -5.52 -7.66
CA VAL A 42 -12.24 -5.19 -6.38
C VAL A 42 -12.70 -6.44 -5.63
N ASP A 43 -13.36 -7.38 -6.30
CA ASP A 43 -13.83 -8.63 -5.70
C ASP A 43 -12.68 -9.49 -5.14
N ARG A 44 -11.52 -9.44 -5.79
CA ARG A 44 -10.31 -10.15 -5.35
C ARG A 44 -9.64 -9.45 -4.18
N ILE A 45 -9.63 -8.12 -4.17
CA ILE A 45 -9.14 -7.35 -3.03
C ILE A 45 -10.02 -7.60 -1.80
N GLU A 46 -11.34 -7.64 -1.95
CA GLU A 46 -12.27 -7.99 -0.87
C GLU A 46 -12.04 -9.41 -0.35
N GLN A 47 -11.84 -10.39 -1.24
CA GLN A 47 -11.45 -11.76 -0.85
C GLN A 47 -10.13 -11.78 -0.06
N ALA A 48 -9.14 -11.00 -0.48
CA ALA A 48 -7.87 -10.90 0.24
C ALA A 48 -8.05 -10.30 1.64
N ILE A 49 -8.91 -9.29 1.80
CA ILE A 49 -9.23 -8.70 3.12
C ILE A 49 -9.88 -9.75 4.03
N GLU A 50 -10.92 -10.44 3.56
CA GLU A 50 -11.61 -11.48 4.36
C GLU A 50 -10.64 -12.58 4.82
N LEU A 51 -9.78 -13.04 3.90
CA LEU A 51 -8.76 -14.04 4.18
C LEU A 51 -7.76 -13.56 5.24
N LEU A 52 -7.24 -12.34 5.09
CA LEU A 52 -6.27 -11.75 6.02
C LEU A 52 -6.88 -11.46 7.40
N GLU A 53 -8.10 -10.93 7.46
CA GLU A 53 -8.80 -10.64 8.74
C GLU A 53 -9.09 -11.92 9.51
N THR A 54 -9.56 -12.97 8.83
CA THR A 54 -9.81 -14.29 9.44
C THR A 54 -8.53 -14.86 10.04
N SER A 55 -7.39 -14.70 9.35
CA SER A 55 -6.09 -15.14 9.86
C SER A 55 -5.62 -14.29 11.05
N LEU A 56 -5.87 -12.98 11.01
CA LEU A 56 -5.49 -12.04 12.06
C LEU A 56 -6.23 -12.31 13.38
N ASP A 57 -7.46 -12.85 13.34
CA ASP A 57 -8.19 -13.29 14.56
C ASP A 57 -7.41 -14.33 15.38
N HIS A 58 -6.57 -15.13 14.71
CA HIS A 58 -5.73 -16.14 15.34
C HIS A 58 -4.32 -15.61 15.68
N SER A 59 -3.87 -14.55 15.00
CA SER A 59 -2.54 -13.94 15.20
C SER A 59 -2.61 -12.41 15.22
N PRO A 60 -3.19 -11.78 16.27
CA PRO A 60 -3.57 -10.36 16.23
C PRO A 60 -2.43 -9.34 16.12
N GLU A 61 -1.20 -9.77 16.41
CA GLU A 61 0.01 -8.94 16.37
C GLU A 61 0.94 -9.36 15.23
N ASP A 62 0.49 -10.23 14.31
CA ASP A 62 1.30 -10.61 13.16
C ASP A 62 1.48 -9.42 12.21
N ALA A 63 2.70 -8.89 12.18
CA ALA A 63 3.01 -7.70 11.39
C ALA A 63 2.77 -7.91 9.89
N GLU A 64 2.96 -9.13 9.38
CA GLU A 64 2.82 -9.44 7.96
C GLU A 64 1.37 -9.40 7.51
N LEU A 65 0.47 -9.99 8.31
CA LEU A 65 -0.98 -9.84 8.12
C LEU A 65 -1.41 -8.37 8.21
N LEU A 66 -0.90 -7.64 9.20
CA LEU A 66 -1.27 -6.24 9.44
C LEU A 66 -0.87 -5.30 8.29
N TRP A 67 0.38 -5.35 7.81
CA TRP A 67 0.77 -4.50 6.69
C TRP A 67 0.13 -4.97 5.36
N SER A 68 -0.16 -6.27 5.21
CA SER A 68 -0.90 -6.79 4.05
C SER A 68 -2.35 -6.28 4.02
N LEU A 69 -3.01 -6.19 5.17
CA LEU A 69 -4.32 -5.54 5.29
C LEU A 69 -4.24 -4.06 4.95
N ALA A 70 -3.22 -3.35 5.45
CA ALA A 70 -3.01 -1.95 5.11
C ALA A 70 -2.88 -1.74 3.59
N LYS A 71 -2.11 -2.59 2.90
CA LYS A 71 -2.03 -2.65 1.44
C LYS A 71 -3.39 -2.88 0.79
N ALA A 72 -4.13 -3.89 1.25
CA ALA A 72 -5.43 -4.27 0.70
C ALA A 72 -6.44 -3.12 0.79
N TYR A 73 -6.52 -2.45 1.95
CA TYR A 73 -7.39 -1.29 2.14
C TYR A 73 -6.98 -0.07 1.30
N LEU A 74 -5.67 0.13 1.06
CA LEU A 74 -5.22 1.15 0.11
C LEU A 74 -5.72 0.82 -1.30
N TYR A 75 -5.54 -0.43 -1.75
CA TYR A 75 -5.96 -0.85 -3.09
C TYR A 75 -7.47 -0.74 -3.28
N LEU A 76 -8.25 -1.13 -2.27
CA LEU A 76 -9.70 -0.99 -2.27
C LEU A 76 -10.11 0.49 -2.30
N GLY A 77 -9.50 1.34 -1.49
CA GLY A 77 -9.79 2.78 -1.45
C GLY A 77 -9.41 3.53 -2.74
N ASP A 78 -8.38 3.09 -3.46
CA ASP A 78 -8.03 3.63 -4.78
C ASP A 78 -9.02 3.25 -5.88
N ARG A 79 -9.79 2.17 -5.67
CA ARG A 79 -10.75 1.59 -6.61
C ARG A 79 -12.21 1.72 -6.19
N SER A 80 -12.47 2.47 -5.12
CA SER A 80 -13.82 2.76 -4.64
C SER A 80 -14.22 4.16 -5.03
N ASP A 81 -15.45 4.35 -5.52
CA ASP A 81 -15.98 5.69 -5.79
C ASP A 81 -16.48 6.38 -4.50
N ASP A 82 -17.01 5.59 -3.58
CA ASP A 82 -17.55 6.04 -2.29
C ASP A 82 -16.65 5.60 -1.13
N ASN A 83 -16.75 6.30 0.02
CA ASN A 83 -16.10 5.91 1.29
C ASN A 83 -14.57 5.75 1.27
N ARG A 84 -13.89 6.21 0.23
CA ARG A 84 -12.42 6.13 0.06
C ARG A 84 -11.66 6.55 1.32
N LEU A 85 -12.06 7.67 1.91
CA LEU A 85 -11.41 8.17 3.13
C LEU A 85 -11.49 7.17 4.30
N ALA A 86 -12.67 6.56 4.51
CA ALA A 86 -12.85 5.60 5.59
C ALA A 86 -12.04 4.32 5.35
N LEU A 87 -11.93 3.88 4.09
CA LEU A 87 -11.09 2.75 3.70
C LEU A 87 -9.61 3.04 3.98
N PHE A 88 -9.12 4.22 3.60
CA PHE A 88 -7.74 4.62 3.89
C PHE A 88 -7.49 4.80 5.39
N GLU A 89 -8.45 5.33 6.15
CA GLU A 89 -8.32 5.44 7.61
C GLU A 89 -8.28 4.06 8.29
N THR A 90 -9.04 3.08 7.77
CA THR A 90 -9.00 1.68 8.22
C THR A 90 -7.65 1.04 7.91
N GLY A 91 -7.18 1.16 6.67
CA GLY A 91 -5.85 0.67 6.27
C GLY A 91 -4.73 1.29 7.11
N LYS A 92 -4.83 2.59 7.40
CA LYS A 92 -3.85 3.29 8.26
C LYS A 92 -3.83 2.71 9.67
N ALA A 93 -4.99 2.39 10.25
CA ALA A 93 -5.05 1.76 11.57
C ALA A 93 -4.35 0.40 11.60
N TYR A 94 -4.46 -0.40 10.54
CA TYR A 94 -3.70 -1.64 10.39
C TYR A 94 -2.19 -1.38 10.24
N ALA A 95 -1.80 -0.38 9.45
CA ALA A 95 -0.39 -0.01 9.28
C ALA A 95 0.25 0.49 10.58
N ASP A 96 -0.48 1.28 11.37
CA ASP A 96 -0.03 1.77 12.68
C ASP A 96 0.27 0.59 13.61
N ARG A 97 -0.63 -0.41 13.67
CA ARG A 97 -0.42 -1.65 14.42
C ARG A 97 0.78 -2.44 13.88
N ALA A 98 0.95 -2.50 12.56
CA ALA A 98 2.09 -3.20 11.94
C ALA A 98 3.44 -2.58 12.36
N VAL A 99 3.50 -1.25 12.45
CA VAL A 99 4.70 -0.52 12.92
C VAL A 99 4.98 -0.82 14.39
N GLU A 100 3.96 -0.90 15.24
CA GLU A 100 4.11 -1.29 16.64
C GLU A 100 4.62 -2.73 16.80
N ALA A 101 4.06 -3.66 16.01
CA ALA A 101 4.41 -5.08 16.05
C ALA A 101 5.83 -5.36 15.50
N ALA A 102 6.24 -4.66 14.44
CA ALA A 102 7.55 -4.87 13.80
C ALA A 102 8.21 -3.55 13.37
N PRO A 103 8.77 -2.76 14.31
CA PRO A 103 9.38 -1.46 14.03
C PRO A 103 10.71 -1.52 13.24
N ALA A 104 11.21 -2.73 12.95
CA ALA A 104 12.37 -2.95 12.08
C ALA A 104 11.97 -3.47 10.68
N ASN A 105 10.67 -3.56 10.37
CA ASN A 105 10.19 -3.99 9.07
C ASN A 105 9.86 -2.75 8.19
N PRO A 106 10.50 -2.59 7.03
CA PRO A 106 10.27 -1.43 6.16
C PRO A 106 8.84 -1.40 5.58
N HIS A 107 8.23 -2.56 5.31
CA HIS A 107 6.87 -2.63 4.74
C HIS A 107 5.83 -1.96 5.64
N CYS A 108 5.98 -2.08 6.96
CA CYS A 108 5.06 -1.46 7.92
C CYS A 108 5.03 0.07 7.77
N TYR A 109 6.19 0.70 7.67
CA TYR A 109 6.30 2.15 7.48
C TYR A 109 5.92 2.58 6.06
N TYR A 110 6.24 1.77 5.05
CA TYR A 110 5.87 2.05 3.66
C TYR A 110 4.36 2.18 3.52
N TRP A 111 3.60 1.17 3.95
CA TRP A 111 2.15 1.21 3.85
C TRP A 111 1.53 2.28 4.75
N GLN A 112 2.09 2.54 5.93
CA GLN A 112 1.66 3.64 6.79
C GLN A 112 1.79 4.99 6.06
N GLY A 113 2.95 5.29 5.50
CA GLY A 113 3.19 6.54 4.78
C GLY A 113 2.36 6.66 3.51
N ALA A 114 2.21 5.58 2.74
CA ALA A 114 1.36 5.56 1.55
C ALA A 114 -0.11 5.88 1.88
N LEU A 115 -0.65 5.29 2.95
CA LEU A 115 -2.01 5.56 3.43
C LEU A 115 -2.17 6.99 3.96
N ILE A 116 -1.19 7.53 4.70
CA ILE A 116 -1.17 8.95 5.08
C ILE A 116 -1.26 9.84 3.84
N GLY A 117 -0.55 9.48 2.76
CA GLY A 117 -0.55 10.20 1.50
C GLY A 117 -1.91 10.21 0.83
N ARG A 118 -2.53 9.03 0.71
CA ARG A 118 -3.87 8.88 0.16
C ARG A 118 -4.94 9.61 0.96
N ILE A 119 -4.87 9.58 2.30
CA ILE A 119 -5.74 10.38 3.16
C ILE A 119 -5.56 11.87 2.88
N GLY A 120 -4.31 12.33 2.77
CA GLY A 120 -3.99 13.73 2.50
C GLY A 120 -4.49 14.20 1.13
N GLN A 121 -4.33 13.37 0.10
CA GLN A 121 -4.86 13.61 -1.24
C GLN A 121 -6.39 13.67 -1.23
N THR A 122 -7.05 12.74 -0.54
CA THR A 122 -8.52 12.65 -0.45
C THR A 122 -9.14 13.85 0.26
N LYS A 123 -8.50 14.33 1.34
CA LYS A 123 -8.94 15.53 2.09
C LYS A 123 -8.58 16.85 1.37
N GLY A 124 -7.75 16.78 0.33
CA GLY A 124 -7.16 17.91 -0.36
C GLY A 124 -5.84 18.35 0.29
N ILE A 125 -4.84 18.64 -0.55
CA ILE A 125 -3.46 18.91 -0.14
C ILE A 125 -3.36 20.06 0.87
N LEU A 126 -4.09 21.17 0.65
CA LEU A 126 -4.05 22.34 1.53
C LEU A 126 -4.67 22.06 2.91
N ASN A 127 -5.70 21.20 2.98
CA ASN A 127 -6.33 20.81 4.24
C ASN A 127 -5.49 19.79 5.02
N SER A 128 -4.47 19.22 4.38
CA SER A 128 -3.70 18.09 4.89
C SER A 128 -2.20 18.40 5.00
N LEU A 129 -1.80 19.67 5.03
CA LEU A 129 -0.38 20.06 5.13
C LEU A 129 0.32 19.46 6.35
N PHE A 130 -0.40 19.26 7.45
CA PHE A 130 0.13 18.61 8.65
C PHE A 130 0.49 17.13 8.45
N MET A 131 0.00 16.49 7.39
CA MET A 131 0.30 15.09 7.04
C MET A 131 1.58 14.94 6.21
N VAL A 132 2.08 16.02 5.61
CA VAL A 132 3.30 16.00 4.77
C VAL A 132 4.50 15.50 5.57
N LYS A 133 4.70 16.03 6.78
CA LYS A 133 5.84 15.65 7.62
C LYS A 133 5.74 14.19 8.10
N PRO A 134 4.60 13.69 8.64
CA PRO A 134 4.44 12.28 8.96
C PRO A 134 4.71 11.33 7.78
N LEU A 135 4.23 11.66 6.58
CA LEU A 135 4.51 10.85 5.38
C LEU A 135 6.01 10.83 5.05
N GLN A 136 6.65 12.00 5.04
CA GLN A 136 8.09 12.09 4.80
C GLN A 136 8.87 11.25 5.81
N GLN A 137 8.55 11.36 7.10
CA GLN A 137 9.20 10.61 8.17
C GLN A 137 9.01 9.10 8.03
N ALA A 138 7.83 8.65 7.59
CA ALA A 138 7.58 7.24 7.33
C ALA A 138 8.49 6.72 6.20
N MET A 139 8.58 7.45 5.08
CA MET A 139 9.46 7.06 3.96
C MET A 139 10.94 7.14 4.32
N GLU A 140 11.36 8.16 5.09
CA GLU A 140 12.73 8.24 5.61
C GLU A 140 13.05 7.05 6.52
N LYS A 141 12.07 6.58 7.32
CA LYS A 141 12.25 5.40 8.15
C LYS A 141 12.35 4.11 7.32
N VAL A 142 11.58 3.99 6.23
CA VAL A 142 11.73 2.90 5.26
C VAL A 142 13.18 2.86 4.76
N LEU A 143 13.70 4.00 4.30
CA LEU A 143 15.04 4.10 3.72
C LEU A 143 16.17 3.99 4.75
N GLU A 144 15.90 4.26 6.04
CA GLU A 144 16.84 3.97 7.13
C GLU A 144 17.00 2.46 7.35
N ILE A 145 15.91 1.69 7.16
CA ILE A 145 15.89 0.24 7.34
C ILE A 145 16.39 -0.48 6.08
N ASP A 146 15.94 -0.04 4.91
CA ASP A 146 16.30 -0.57 3.59
C ASP A 146 16.50 0.57 2.59
N ASP A 147 17.77 0.91 2.34
CA ASP A 147 18.18 1.99 1.43
C ASP A 147 17.96 1.67 -0.05
N LYS A 148 17.51 0.46 -0.38
CA LYS A 148 17.18 0.01 -1.74
C LYS A 148 15.68 -0.16 -1.96
N TYR A 149 14.85 0.28 -1.01
CA TYR A 149 13.40 0.21 -1.12
C TYR A 149 12.89 1.24 -2.16
N ALA A 150 12.82 0.82 -3.42
CA ALA A 150 12.55 1.70 -4.56
C ALA A 150 11.22 2.48 -4.43
N ASP A 151 10.15 1.84 -3.93
CA ASP A 151 8.85 2.51 -3.82
C ASP A 151 8.89 3.72 -2.86
N ALA A 152 9.77 3.71 -1.85
CA ALA A 152 9.88 4.82 -0.91
C ALA A 152 10.44 6.07 -1.59
N TYR A 153 11.38 5.89 -2.53
CA TYR A 153 11.87 6.97 -3.38
C TYR A 153 10.77 7.47 -4.34
N TYR A 154 9.96 6.57 -4.91
CA TYR A 154 8.81 6.93 -5.72
C TYR A 154 7.78 7.79 -4.93
N VAL A 155 7.42 7.36 -3.72
CA VAL A 155 6.50 8.12 -2.85
C VAL A 155 7.09 9.47 -2.45
N LEU A 156 8.39 9.54 -2.13
CA LEU A 156 9.06 10.81 -1.87
C LEU A 156 9.08 11.74 -3.09
N SER A 157 9.26 11.19 -4.31
CA SER A 157 9.14 11.98 -5.54
C SER A 157 7.76 12.62 -5.65
N SER A 158 6.70 11.80 -5.50
CA SER A 158 5.31 12.28 -5.54
C SER A 158 5.04 13.34 -4.47
N LEU A 159 5.55 13.15 -3.25
CA LEU A 159 5.42 14.12 -2.16
C LEU A 159 6.07 15.46 -2.52
N TYR A 160 7.31 15.44 -3.00
CA TYR A 160 8.04 16.67 -3.35
C TYR A 160 7.45 17.39 -4.56
N ASP A 161 6.82 16.67 -5.49
CA ASP A 161 6.18 17.27 -6.67
C ASP A 161 4.82 17.90 -6.32
N GLN A 162 4.03 17.26 -5.44
CA GLN A 162 2.66 17.67 -5.13
C GLN A 162 2.55 18.66 -3.95
N ALA A 163 3.46 18.60 -2.97
CA ALA A 163 3.40 19.50 -1.82
C ALA A 163 3.64 20.97 -2.24
N PRO A 164 3.04 21.95 -1.55
CA PRO A 164 3.39 23.36 -1.76
C PRO A 164 4.87 23.62 -1.47
N GLY A 165 5.47 24.55 -2.23
CA GLY A 165 6.86 24.94 -2.01
C GLY A 165 7.07 25.79 -0.76
N TRP A 166 8.34 26.15 -0.52
CA TRP A 166 8.73 27.08 0.54
C TRP A 166 8.07 28.47 0.33
N PRO A 167 7.59 29.15 1.39
CA PRO A 167 7.75 28.81 2.82
C PRO A 167 6.61 27.95 3.42
N LEU A 168 5.63 27.52 2.61
CA LEU A 168 4.44 26.83 3.13
C LEU A 168 4.70 25.37 3.46
N SER A 169 5.49 24.67 2.65
CA SER A 169 5.83 23.26 2.85
C SER A 169 7.14 22.90 2.13
N ILE A 170 7.37 21.62 1.88
CA ILE A 170 8.64 21.04 1.41
C ILE A 170 8.71 20.82 -0.11
N GLY A 171 7.67 21.22 -0.86
CA GLY A 171 7.58 21.01 -2.30
C GLY A 171 8.83 21.47 -3.04
N ASN A 172 9.40 20.59 -3.87
CA ASN A 172 10.66 20.83 -4.56
C ASN A 172 10.80 19.91 -5.78
N ARG A 173 10.57 20.45 -6.99
CA ARG A 173 10.63 19.69 -8.25
C ARG A 173 12.00 19.10 -8.56
N ASN A 174 13.09 19.71 -8.10
CA ASN A 174 14.44 19.14 -8.28
C ASN A 174 14.62 17.89 -7.42
N LYS A 175 14.17 17.94 -6.16
CA LYS A 175 14.16 16.75 -5.29
C LYS A 175 13.22 15.68 -5.82
N ALA A 176 12.07 16.06 -6.36
CA ALA A 176 11.15 15.11 -6.97
C ALA A 176 11.82 14.32 -8.11
N LEU A 177 12.59 15.02 -8.97
CA LEU A 177 13.35 14.42 -10.05
C LEU A 177 14.46 13.50 -9.53
N GLU A 178 15.24 13.97 -8.55
CA GLU A 178 16.30 13.16 -7.94
C GLU A 178 15.76 11.85 -7.34
N MET A 179 14.65 11.91 -6.60
CA MET A 179 14.09 10.72 -5.97
C MET A 179 13.57 9.71 -7.01
N ILE A 180 12.89 10.17 -8.07
CA ILE A 180 12.36 9.23 -9.07
C ILE A 180 13.46 8.61 -9.94
N GLU A 181 14.54 9.35 -10.21
CA GLU A 181 15.73 8.80 -10.89
C GLU A 181 16.38 7.70 -10.05
N ILE A 182 16.40 7.82 -8.72
CA ILE A 182 16.88 6.75 -7.83
C ILE A 182 15.95 5.53 -7.89
N ALA A 183 14.63 5.73 -7.83
CA ALA A 183 13.66 4.64 -7.92
C ALA A 183 13.82 3.84 -9.24
N LEU A 184 13.93 4.54 -10.39
CA LEU A 184 14.17 3.92 -11.69
C LEU A 184 15.54 3.27 -11.82
N LYS A 185 16.54 3.74 -11.08
CA LYS A 185 17.84 3.03 -11.04
C LYS A 185 17.73 1.67 -10.33
N LEU A 186 16.85 1.57 -9.34
CA LEU A 186 16.62 0.35 -8.58
C LEU A 186 15.68 -0.62 -9.33
N ASP A 187 14.67 -0.09 -10.01
CA ASP A 187 13.72 -0.85 -10.82
C ASP A 187 13.38 -0.10 -12.13
N PRO A 188 14.17 -0.29 -13.21
CA PRO A 188 14.07 0.51 -14.44
C PRO A 188 12.79 0.30 -15.25
N ASP A 189 12.19 -0.89 -15.13
CA ASP A 189 11.06 -1.32 -15.95
C ASP A 189 9.70 -1.04 -15.27
N ASN A 190 9.73 -0.40 -14.09
CA ASN A 190 8.53 -0.12 -13.32
C ASN A 190 7.69 1.00 -13.95
N PRO A 191 6.45 0.70 -14.41
CA PRO A 191 5.63 1.67 -15.12
C PRO A 191 5.11 2.80 -14.22
N ASP A 192 4.84 2.55 -12.93
CA ASP A 192 4.49 3.62 -11.98
C ASP A 192 5.60 4.66 -11.88
N TYR A 193 6.85 4.21 -11.86
CA TYR A 193 7.99 5.10 -11.74
C TYR A 193 8.22 5.91 -13.02
N GLN A 194 8.04 5.28 -14.17
CA GLN A 194 8.11 5.94 -15.47
C GLN A 194 6.99 7.00 -15.61
N VAL A 195 5.75 6.70 -15.20
CA VAL A 195 4.65 7.68 -15.18
C VAL A 195 4.98 8.85 -14.24
N GLN A 196 5.52 8.58 -13.05
CA GLN A 196 5.92 9.65 -12.13
C GLN A 196 7.10 10.49 -12.66
N LEU A 197 8.08 9.88 -13.33
CA LEU A 197 9.14 10.63 -14.00
C LEU A 197 8.55 11.53 -15.08
N ALA A 198 7.62 11.03 -15.90
CA ALA A 198 6.93 11.85 -16.90
C ALA A 198 6.19 13.04 -16.26
N LYS A 199 5.47 12.83 -15.15
CA LYS A 199 4.80 13.92 -14.38
C LYS A 199 5.81 14.98 -13.93
N VAL A 200 6.95 14.55 -13.38
CA VAL A 200 8.01 15.46 -12.93
C VAL A 200 8.67 16.19 -14.12
N LEU A 201 8.91 15.53 -15.24
CA LEU A 201 9.48 16.14 -16.44
C LEU A 201 8.57 17.25 -17.00
N VAL A 202 7.25 17.06 -16.97
CA VAL A 202 6.29 18.12 -17.31
C VAL A 202 6.44 19.32 -16.37
N SER A 203 6.61 19.09 -15.07
CA SER A 203 6.81 20.17 -14.10
C SER A 203 8.14 20.93 -14.31
N HIS A 204 9.09 20.33 -15.03
CA HIS A 204 10.33 20.93 -15.53
C HIS A 204 10.25 21.51 -16.95
N LYS A 205 9.08 21.49 -17.59
CA LYS A 205 8.87 21.92 -18.99
C LYS A 205 9.67 21.08 -20.02
N ARG A 206 9.97 19.82 -19.69
CA ARG A 206 10.66 18.85 -20.56
C ARG A 206 9.63 17.92 -21.21
N SER A 207 8.68 18.48 -21.95
CA SER A 207 7.51 17.75 -22.46
C SER A 207 7.84 16.64 -23.46
N ASP A 208 8.82 16.84 -24.33
CA ASP A 208 9.23 15.82 -25.30
C ASP A 208 9.80 14.58 -24.59
N GLU A 209 10.67 14.79 -23.60
CA GLU A 209 11.22 13.71 -22.78
C GLU A 209 10.15 13.03 -21.93
N ALA A 210 9.20 13.81 -21.39
CA ALA A 210 8.05 13.26 -20.66
C ALA A 210 7.22 12.33 -21.54
N LEU A 211 6.98 12.70 -22.80
CA LEU A 211 6.25 11.89 -23.76
C LEU A 211 7.00 10.58 -24.05
N ASP A 212 8.31 10.65 -24.31
CA ASP A 212 9.13 9.46 -24.58
C ASP A 212 9.08 8.46 -23.40
N VAL A 213 9.25 8.94 -22.17
CA VAL A 213 9.17 8.12 -20.95
C VAL A 213 7.76 7.54 -20.77
N LEU A 214 6.72 8.35 -20.99
CA LEU A 214 5.34 7.89 -20.86
C LEU A 214 4.98 6.80 -21.88
N MET A 215 5.52 6.88 -23.10
CA MET A 215 5.35 5.83 -24.11
C MET A 215 6.08 4.53 -23.74
N GLN A 216 7.18 4.60 -22.99
CA GLN A 216 7.83 3.40 -22.42
C GLN A 216 6.92 2.76 -21.36
N ALA A 217 6.29 3.57 -20.50
CA ALA A 217 5.37 3.06 -19.49
C ALA A 217 4.18 2.30 -20.13
N PHE A 218 3.63 2.82 -21.23
CA PHE A 218 2.55 2.17 -21.97
C PHE A 218 2.91 0.80 -22.56
N ALA A 219 4.19 0.46 -22.67
CA ALA A 219 4.61 -0.86 -23.14
C ALA A 219 4.56 -1.94 -22.05
N SER A 220 4.37 -1.56 -20.78
CA SER A 220 4.30 -2.51 -19.67
C SER A 220 2.97 -3.27 -19.67
N PRO A 221 2.97 -4.61 -19.48
CA PRO A 221 1.74 -5.39 -19.29
C PRO A 221 0.91 -4.93 -18.09
N GLU A 222 1.51 -4.30 -17.08
CA GLU A 222 0.78 -3.77 -15.91
C GLU A 222 -0.28 -2.73 -16.32
N MET A 223 -0.11 -2.05 -17.46
CA MET A 223 -1.11 -1.10 -17.97
C MET A 223 -2.45 -1.75 -18.31
N GLU A 224 -2.46 -3.06 -18.61
CA GLU A 224 -3.70 -3.82 -18.82
C GLU A 224 -4.34 -4.26 -17.50
N ILE A 225 -3.55 -4.34 -16.42
CA ILE A 225 -3.96 -4.86 -15.11
C ILE A 225 -4.41 -3.72 -14.19
N ASP A 226 -3.59 -2.67 -14.07
CA ASP A 226 -3.85 -1.53 -13.19
C ASP A 226 -4.51 -0.39 -13.95
N GLU A 227 -5.84 -0.41 -13.95
CA GLU A 227 -6.67 0.62 -14.58
C GLU A 227 -6.41 2.03 -14.04
N ILE A 228 -6.01 2.16 -12.77
CA ILE A 228 -5.70 3.45 -12.15
C ILE A 228 -4.41 4.01 -12.72
N LEU A 229 -3.36 3.19 -12.77
CA LEU A 229 -2.08 3.56 -13.39
C LEU A 229 -2.28 3.95 -14.87
N ARG A 230 -3.02 3.13 -15.62
CA ARG A 230 -3.31 3.41 -17.03
C ARG A 230 -4.08 4.73 -17.20
N ARG A 231 -5.11 4.97 -16.39
CA ARG A 231 -5.87 6.23 -16.44
C ARG A 231 -4.99 7.43 -16.15
N ASP A 232 -4.16 7.37 -15.10
CA ASP A 232 -3.21 8.42 -14.75
C ASP A 232 -2.23 8.73 -15.90
N ALA A 233 -1.75 7.69 -16.59
CA ALA A 233 -0.90 7.83 -17.77
C ALA A 233 -1.64 8.44 -18.97
N GLU A 234 -2.89 8.03 -19.23
CA GLU A 234 -3.74 8.56 -20.29
C GLU A 234 -4.08 10.05 -20.08
N GLU A 235 -4.35 10.45 -18.83
CA GLU A 235 -4.59 11.85 -18.46
C GLU A 235 -3.36 12.72 -18.73
N LEU A 236 -2.18 12.26 -18.32
CA LEU A 236 -0.91 12.96 -18.58
C LEU A 236 -0.63 13.08 -20.09
N LEU A 237 -0.89 12.00 -20.85
CA LEU A 237 -0.73 12.01 -22.31
C LEU A 237 -1.66 13.03 -22.97
N ALA A 238 -2.89 13.18 -22.46
CA ALA A 238 -3.84 14.18 -22.95
C ALA A 238 -3.41 15.61 -22.62
N GLU A 239 -2.72 15.84 -21.49
CA GLU A 239 -2.13 17.13 -21.16
C GLU A 239 -0.97 17.49 -22.10
N LEU A 240 -0.07 16.54 -22.35
CA LEU A 240 1.12 16.72 -23.21
C LEU A 240 0.79 17.05 -24.68
N LYS A 241 -0.42 16.70 -25.14
CA LYS A 241 -0.88 16.93 -26.52
C LYS A 241 -1.60 18.27 -26.73
N LYS A 242 -1.82 19.06 -25.68
CA LYS A 242 -2.46 20.38 -25.75
C LYS A 242 -1.44 21.46 -26.10
#